data_AF-A0A3N5W4A8-F1
#
_entry.id   AF-A0A3N5W4A8-F1
#
_cell.length_a   1.000
_cell.length_b   1.000
_cell.length_c   1.000
_cell.angle_alpha   90.00
_cell.angle_beta   90.00
_cell.angle_gamma   90.00
#
_symmetry.space_group_name_H-M   'P 1'
#
loop_
_entity.id
_entity.type
_entity.pdbx_description
1 polymer ?
#
loop_
_entity_poly.entity_id
_entity_poly.type
_entity_poly.pdbx_seq_one_letter_code
_entity_poly.pdbx_strand_id
1 'polypeptide(L)'
;MAGKKASKNEIRGFDLLESPLEGTNLIEASAGTGKTYTLAGLFLRLILEKGFSVNDLLVVTYTIAATEELRDRIRKKIRETMEAFSVGSSPDEFLNGLVKKNPDPQGAIQVLQEALHDFDEASIFTIHGFCQRTLHESAFESGSLFDTELIPDQERLKEEIARDFWRLHFYRAPLEFVAYAESKGVSPRYFLNLLGKGTAHLDSQIVP
;
A
#
# COMPACT_ATOMS: atom_id res chain seq x y z
N MET A 1 -2.36 -42.98 9.49
CA MET A 1 -1.74 -41.84 8.78
C MET A 1 -2.49 -41.63 7.48
N ALA A 2 -3.41 -40.66 7.43
CA ALA A 2 -4.12 -40.29 6.22
C ALA A 2 -3.86 -38.80 5.97
N GLY A 3 -3.16 -38.51 4.87
CA GLY A 3 -2.78 -37.16 4.47
C GLY A 3 -4.01 -36.30 4.21
N LYS A 4 -4.05 -35.12 4.86
CA LYS A 4 -4.94 -34.02 4.50
C LYS A 4 -4.65 -33.65 3.04
N LYS A 5 -5.59 -33.98 2.15
CA LYS A 5 -5.67 -33.36 0.81
C LYS A 5 -5.91 -31.87 1.02
N ALA A 6 -4.97 -31.04 0.58
CA ALA A 6 -5.18 -29.61 0.42
C ALA A 6 -6.40 -29.40 -0.50
N SER A 7 -7.40 -28.66 -0.02
CA SER A 7 -8.55 -28.31 -0.84
C SER A 7 -8.08 -27.41 -1.97
N LYS A 8 -8.29 -27.86 -3.22
CA LYS A 8 -8.24 -27.01 -4.41
C LYS A 8 -9.17 -25.81 -4.16
N ASN A 9 -8.62 -24.61 -4.06
CA ASN A 9 -9.40 -23.38 -4.14
C ASN A 9 -9.95 -23.28 -5.57
N GLU A 10 -11.19 -23.70 -5.78
CA GLU A 10 -11.93 -23.31 -6.97
C GLU A 10 -12.10 -21.80 -6.93
N ILE A 11 -11.56 -21.10 -7.93
CA ILE A 11 -11.75 -19.66 -8.10
C ILE A 11 -13.23 -19.45 -8.40
N ARG A 12 -14.01 -19.13 -7.37
CA ARG A 12 -15.41 -18.70 -7.54
C ARG A 12 -15.41 -17.41 -8.38
N GLY A 13 -16.39 -17.29 -9.28
CA GLY A 13 -16.59 -16.04 -10.02
C GLY A 13 -16.78 -14.88 -9.04
N PHE A 14 -16.01 -13.81 -9.23
CA PHE A 14 -16.13 -12.60 -8.41
C PHE A 14 -17.41 -11.84 -8.78
N ASP A 15 -18.28 -11.63 -7.79
CA ASP A 15 -19.47 -10.78 -7.89
C ASP A 15 -19.32 -9.62 -6.92
N LEU A 16 -19.25 -8.39 -7.42
CA LEU A 16 -19.03 -7.22 -6.59
C LEU A 16 -20.14 -7.01 -5.55
N LEU A 17 -21.38 -7.39 -5.83
CA LEU A 17 -22.53 -7.19 -4.94
C LEU A 17 -22.65 -8.27 -3.86
N GLU A 18 -22.20 -9.49 -4.16
CA GLU A 18 -22.39 -10.66 -3.29
C GLU A 18 -21.09 -11.22 -2.69
N SER A 19 -19.92 -10.73 -3.10
CA SER A 19 -18.64 -11.19 -2.55
C SER A 19 -18.56 -10.96 -1.03
N PRO A 20 -17.93 -11.86 -0.26
CA PRO A 20 -17.77 -11.69 1.17
C PRO A 20 -16.92 -10.46 1.50
N LEU A 21 -17.29 -9.77 2.58
CA LEU A 21 -16.58 -8.58 3.10
C LEU A 21 -15.72 -8.89 4.34
N GLU A 22 -15.60 -10.17 4.70
CA GLU A 22 -14.87 -10.63 5.88
C GLU A 22 -13.74 -11.58 5.51
N GLY A 23 -12.74 -11.64 6.39
CA GLY A 23 -11.56 -12.47 6.20
C GLY A 23 -10.63 -11.95 5.09
N THR A 24 -9.74 -12.83 4.64
CA THR A 24 -8.76 -12.51 3.60
C THR A 24 -9.31 -12.89 2.23
N ASN A 25 -9.51 -11.90 1.37
CA ASN A 25 -10.00 -12.07 0.01
C ASN A 25 -8.91 -11.67 -1.00
N LEU A 26 -8.59 -12.58 -1.93
CA LEU A 26 -7.67 -12.29 -3.04
C LEU A 26 -8.49 -12.10 -4.31
N ILE A 27 -8.44 -10.90 -4.87
CA ILE A 27 -9.13 -10.55 -6.12
C ILE A 27 -8.08 -10.43 -7.23
N GLU A 28 -8.11 -11.36 -8.17
CA GLU A 28 -7.28 -11.30 -9.37
C GLU A 28 -7.96 -10.42 -10.42
N ALA A 29 -7.23 -9.46 -10.97
CA ALA A 29 -7.76 -8.53 -11.95
C ALA A 29 -6.70 -8.16 -13.00
N SER A 30 -7.00 -8.43 -14.26
CA SER A 30 -6.15 -8.09 -15.42
C SER A 30 -6.27 -6.62 -15.82
N ALA A 31 -5.41 -6.13 -16.72
CA ALA A 31 -5.54 -4.78 -17.25
C ALA A 31 -6.93 -4.58 -17.88
N GLY A 32 -7.59 -3.44 -17.59
CA GLY A 32 -8.91 -3.11 -18.12
C GLY A 32 -10.11 -3.79 -17.45
N THR A 33 -9.94 -4.66 -16.44
CA THR A 33 -11.06 -5.39 -15.80
C THR A 33 -11.74 -4.61 -14.66
N GLY A 34 -11.66 -3.28 -14.64
CA GLY A 34 -12.37 -2.47 -13.64
C GLY A 34 -11.84 -2.60 -12.20
N LYS A 35 -10.53 -2.76 -12.00
CA LYS A 35 -9.89 -2.82 -10.66
C LYS A 35 -10.34 -1.70 -9.71
N THR A 36 -10.24 -0.46 -10.19
CA THR A 36 -10.60 0.72 -9.39
C THR A 36 -12.11 0.82 -9.17
N TYR A 37 -12.93 0.38 -10.14
CA TYR A 37 -14.38 0.26 -9.97
C TYR A 37 -14.73 -0.75 -8.87
N THR A 38 -14.05 -1.90 -8.89
CA THR A 38 -14.20 -2.96 -7.89
C THR A 38 -13.83 -2.46 -6.50
N LEU A 39 -12.67 -1.81 -6.34
CA LEU A 39 -12.24 -1.24 -5.06
C LEU A 39 -13.24 -0.21 -4.51
N ALA A 40 -13.71 0.71 -5.36
CA ALA A 40 -14.71 1.70 -4.95
C ALA A 40 -16.04 1.06 -4.54
N GLY A 41 -16.48 0.01 -5.26
CA GLY A 41 -17.67 -0.74 -4.89
C GLY A 41 -17.53 -1.49 -3.55
N LEU A 42 -16.39 -2.12 -3.30
CA LEU A 42 -16.12 -2.77 -2.01
C LEU A 42 -16.09 -1.76 -0.86
N PHE A 43 -15.49 -0.58 -1.09
CA PHE A 43 -15.49 0.51 -0.12
C PHE A 43 -16.92 0.93 0.25
N LEU A 44 -17.80 1.11 -0.75
CA LEU A 44 -19.21 1.43 -0.51
C LEU A 44 -19.95 0.33 0.25
N ARG A 45 -19.70 -0.93 -0.10
CA ARG A 45 -20.31 -2.06 0.60
C ARG A 45 -19.87 -2.14 2.05
N LEU A 46 -18.61 -1.86 2.35
CA LEU A 46 -18.12 -1.81 3.73
C LEU A 46 -18.82 -0.71 4.54
N ILE A 47 -19.06 0.46 3.95
CA ILE A 47 -19.80 1.53 4.60
C ILE A 47 -21.28 1.13 4.80
N LEU A 48 -21.95 0.70 3.73
CA LEU A 48 -23.40 0.49 3.72
C LEU A 48 -23.84 -0.82 4.39
N GLU A 49 -23.08 -1.91 4.24
CA GLU A 49 -23.45 -3.24 4.75
C GLU A 49 -22.82 -3.53 6.12
N LYS A 50 -21.66 -2.94 6.43
CA LYS A 50 -20.96 -3.17 7.70
C LYS A 50 -20.99 -1.97 8.64
N GLY A 51 -21.43 -0.80 8.19
CA GLY A 51 -21.53 0.41 9.02
C GLY A 51 -20.17 1.00 9.40
N PHE A 52 -19.12 0.71 8.62
CA PHE A 52 -17.81 1.31 8.85
C PHE A 52 -17.81 2.78 8.43
N SER A 53 -17.13 3.63 9.22
CA SER A 53 -16.81 4.99 8.80
C SER A 53 -15.67 4.97 7.76
N VAL A 54 -15.48 6.07 7.04
CA VAL A 54 -14.34 6.21 6.11
C VAL A 54 -12.99 6.13 6.82
N ASN A 55 -12.95 6.42 8.12
CA ASN A 55 -11.75 6.39 8.94
C ASN A 55 -11.38 4.95 9.38
N ASP A 56 -12.35 4.03 9.42
CA ASP A 56 -12.14 2.61 9.72
C ASP A 56 -11.56 1.83 8.53
N LEU A 57 -11.53 2.43 7.33
CA LEU A 57 -11.17 1.78 6.08
C LEU A 57 -9.78 2.19 5.59
N LEU A 58 -8.80 1.29 5.74
CA LEU A 58 -7.47 1.48 5.19
C LEU A 58 -7.38 1.00 3.74
N VAL A 59 -6.98 1.90 2.84
CA VAL A 59 -6.67 1.58 1.44
C VAL A 59 -5.24 2.02 1.14
N VAL A 60 -4.39 1.10 0.68
CA VAL A 60 -2.99 1.40 0.34
C VAL A 60 -2.69 1.10 -1.12
N THR A 61 -1.87 1.94 -1.76
CA THR A 61 -1.40 1.75 -3.14
C THR A 61 0.09 2.08 -3.30
N TYR A 62 0.66 1.80 -4.47
CA TYR A 62 2.09 1.95 -4.71
C TYR A 62 2.49 3.41 -4.99
N THR A 63 1.69 4.16 -5.74
CA THR A 63 2.07 5.51 -6.21
C THR A 63 1.14 6.59 -5.67
N ILE A 64 1.67 7.81 -5.54
CA ILE A 64 0.90 9.00 -5.16
C ILE A 64 -0.22 9.25 -6.17
N ALA A 65 0.09 9.19 -7.48
CA ALA A 65 -0.91 9.39 -8.53
C ALA A 65 -2.06 8.39 -8.46
N ALA A 66 -1.79 7.11 -8.18
CA ALA A 66 -2.84 6.11 -8.00
C ALA A 66 -3.65 6.33 -6.73
N THR A 67 -3.05 6.93 -5.69
CA THR A 67 -3.75 7.31 -4.45
C THR A 67 -4.78 8.39 -4.75
N GLU A 68 -4.36 9.47 -5.40
CA GLU A 68 -5.24 10.59 -5.79
C GLU A 68 -6.36 10.14 -6.74
N GLU A 69 -6.01 9.37 -7.77
CA GLU A 69 -7.02 8.83 -8.70
C GLU A 69 -8.05 7.96 -7.96
N LEU A 70 -7.62 7.14 -7.00
CA LEU A 70 -8.51 6.29 -6.24
C LEU A 70 -9.40 7.10 -5.28
N ARG A 71 -8.86 8.15 -4.63
CA ARG A 71 -9.63 9.08 -3.80
C ARG A 71 -10.75 9.73 -4.60
N ASP A 72 -10.44 10.28 -5.77
CA ASP A 72 -11.42 10.91 -6.65
C ASP A 72 -12.52 9.93 -7.08
N ARG A 73 -12.12 8.71 -7.46
CA ARG A 73 -13.06 7.66 -7.88
C ARG A 73 -14.00 7.25 -6.75
N ILE A 74 -13.48 7.02 -5.55
CA ILE A 74 -14.31 6.64 -4.39
C ILE A 74 -15.26 7.80 -4.05
N ARG A 75 -14.76 9.04 -3.94
CA ARG A 75 -15.59 10.22 -3.63
C ARG A 75 -16.72 10.38 -4.64
N LYS A 76 -16.41 10.22 -5.94
CA LYS A 76 -17.41 10.26 -7.01
C LYS A 76 -18.43 9.13 -6.86
N LYS A 77 -17.99 7.91 -6.58
CA LYS A 77 -18.89 6.76 -6.43
C LYS A 77 -19.82 6.91 -5.22
N ILE A 78 -19.35 7.49 -4.11
CA ILE A 78 -20.21 7.81 -2.96
C ILE A 78 -21.33 8.78 -3.38
N ARG A 79 -21.00 9.85 -4.13
CA ARG A 79 -22.01 10.79 -4.66
C ARG A 79 -23.02 10.12 -5.60
N GLU A 80 -22.53 9.34 -6.57
CA GLU A 80 -23.38 8.58 -7.50
C GLU A 80 -24.31 7.60 -6.76
N THR A 81 -23.82 6.99 -5.68
CA THR A 81 -24.59 6.06 -4.85
C THR A 81 -25.67 6.81 -4.06
N MET A 82 -25.33 7.95 -3.45
CA MET A 82 -26.28 8.79 -2.73
C MET A 82 -27.40 9.30 -3.65
N GLU A 83 -27.07 9.68 -4.89
CA GLU A 83 -28.04 10.04 -5.92
C GLU A 83 -28.94 8.85 -6.28
N ALA A 84 -28.37 7.66 -6.47
CA ALA A 84 -29.12 6.44 -6.75
C ALA A 84 -30.12 6.10 -5.63
N PHE A 85 -29.73 6.26 -4.36
CA PHE A 85 -30.64 6.10 -3.22
C PHE A 85 -31.73 7.17 -3.18
N SER A 86 -31.41 8.41 -3.53
CA SER A 86 -32.37 9.52 -3.55
C SER A 86 -33.43 9.34 -4.64
N VAL A 87 -33.03 8.83 -5.81
CA VAL A 87 -33.92 8.54 -6.94
C VAL A 87 -34.62 7.18 -6.79
N GLY A 88 -34.03 6.25 -6.05
CA GLY A 88 -34.50 4.87 -5.90
C GLY A 88 -34.12 3.96 -7.07
N SER A 89 -33.24 4.40 -7.98
CA SER A 89 -32.72 3.59 -9.09
C SER A 89 -31.43 4.17 -9.66
N SER A 90 -30.69 3.36 -10.43
CA SER A 90 -29.47 3.79 -11.15
C SER A 90 -29.33 3.04 -12.48
N PRO A 91 -28.74 3.65 -13.53
CA PRO A 91 -28.33 2.93 -14.73
C PRO A 91 -27.12 2.01 -14.49
N ASP A 92 -26.34 2.25 -13.43
CA ASP A 92 -25.26 1.35 -13.01
C ASP A 92 -25.88 0.14 -12.28
N GLU A 93 -25.63 -1.06 -12.80
CA GLU A 93 -26.24 -2.30 -12.31
C GLU A 93 -25.86 -2.61 -10.85
N PHE A 94 -24.62 -2.31 -10.46
CA PHE A 94 -24.16 -2.50 -9.09
C PHE A 94 -24.84 -1.53 -8.13
N LEU A 95 -24.92 -0.24 -8.48
CA LEU A 95 -25.61 0.76 -7.66
C LEU A 95 -27.11 0.45 -7.54
N ASN A 96 -27.74 0.04 -8.65
CA ASN A 96 -29.13 -0.39 -8.64
C ASN A 96 -29.34 -1.63 -7.76
N GLY A 97 -28.37 -2.56 -7.75
CA GLY A 97 -28.34 -3.71 -6.85
C GLY A 97 -28.27 -3.29 -5.38
N LEU A 98 -27.38 -2.34 -5.03
CA LEU A 98 -27.27 -1.80 -3.67
C LEU A 98 -28.58 -1.16 -3.20
N VAL A 99 -29.20 -0.33 -4.04
CA VAL A 99 -30.47 0.34 -3.72
C VAL A 99 -31.58 -0.68 -3.46
N LYS A 100 -31.67 -1.75 -4.29
CA LYS A 100 -32.69 -2.80 -4.12
C LYS A 100 -32.47 -3.68 -2.89
N LYS A 101 -31.21 -3.89 -2.51
CA LYS A 101 -30.82 -4.75 -1.38
C LYS A 101 -30.97 -4.06 -0.03
N ASN A 102 -30.88 -2.72 -0.01
CA ASN A 102 -30.91 -1.95 1.21
C ASN A 102 -32.37 -1.63 1.64
N PRO A 103 -32.79 -2.02 2.85
CA PRO A 103 -34.16 -1.82 3.33
C PRO A 103 -34.45 -0.39 3.83
N ASP A 104 -33.41 0.43 4.06
CA ASP A 104 -33.53 1.80 4.59
C ASP A 104 -32.76 2.80 3.71
N PRO A 105 -33.40 3.30 2.63
CA PRO A 105 -32.78 4.29 1.76
C PRO A 105 -32.40 5.60 2.46
N GLN A 106 -33.15 6.03 3.48
CA GLN A 106 -32.89 7.29 4.18
C GLN A 106 -31.67 7.16 5.09
N GLY A 107 -31.56 6.06 5.84
CA GLY A 107 -30.37 5.74 6.62
C GLY A 107 -29.12 5.61 5.73
N ALA A 108 -29.25 4.97 4.56
CA ALA A 108 -28.16 4.87 3.59
C ALA A 108 -27.69 6.25 3.10
N ILE A 109 -28.61 7.16 2.78
CA ILE A 109 -28.28 8.54 2.38
C ILE A 109 -27.53 9.26 3.51
N GLN A 110 -28.00 9.14 4.75
CA GLN A 110 -27.35 9.78 5.90
C GLN A 110 -25.91 9.28 6.08
N VAL A 111 -25.71 7.96 6.06
CA VAL A 111 -24.37 7.36 6.17
C VAL A 111 -23.45 7.81 5.02
N LEU A 112 -23.97 7.92 3.79
CA LEU A 112 -23.19 8.39 2.64
C LEU A 112 -22.86 9.90 2.73
N GLN A 113 -23.75 10.70 3.33
CA GLN A 113 -23.50 12.12 3.60
C GLN A 113 -22.39 12.31 4.63
N GLU A 114 -22.45 11.55 5.73
CA GLU A 114 -21.41 11.52 6.77
C GLU A 114 -20.08 11.08 6.15
N ALA A 115 -20.08 10.00 5.36
CA ALA A 115 -18.88 9.55 4.64
C ALA A 115 -18.31 10.59 3.67
N LEU A 116 -19.12 11.46 3.05
CA LEU A 116 -18.64 12.55 2.20
C LEU A 116 -18.08 13.72 2.99
N HIS A 117 -18.63 13.99 4.18
CA HIS A 117 -18.15 15.03 5.08
C HIS A 117 -16.75 14.70 5.59
N ASP A 118 -16.58 13.46 6.06
CA ASP A 118 -15.33 12.97 6.65
C ASP A 118 -14.34 12.47 5.59
N PHE A 119 -14.71 12.52 4.30
CA PHE A 119 -13.95 11.87 3.23
C PHE A 119 -12.51 12.36 3.12
N ASP A 120 -12.27 13.63 3.41
CA ASP A 120 -10.93 14.20 3.31
C ASP A 120 -9.98 13.57 4.36
N GLU A 121 -10.52 13.02 5.45
CA GLU A 121 -9.81 12.26 6.50
C GLU A 121 -9.62 10.77 6.19
N ALA A 122 -10.26 10.25 5.12
CA ALA A 122 -10.23 8.84 4.78
C ALA A 122 -8.81 8.28 4.63
N SER A 123 -8.58 7.08 5.19
CA SER A 123 -7.28 6.41 5.27
C SER A 123 -6.84 5.79 3.94
N ILE A 124 -6.67 6.62 2.91
CA ILE A 124 -6.25 6.23 1.55
C ILE A 124 -4.83 6.77 1.31
N PHE A 125 -3.83 5.88 1.35
CA PHE A 125 -2.42 6.26 1.35
C PHE A 125 -1.60 5.49 0.31
N THR A 126 -0.37 5.95 0.09
CA THR A 126 0.67 5.04 -0.41
C THR A 126 1.10 4.07 0.71
N ILE A 127 1.68 2.93 0.35
CA ILE A 127 2.27 1.99 1.32
C ILE A 127 3.25 2.72 2.25
N HIS A 128 4.13 3.55 1.70
CA HIS A 128 5.12 4.31 2.47
C HIS A 128 4.45 5.33 3.39
N GLY A 129 3.44 6.05 2.91
CA GLY A 129 2.70 7.03 3.72
C GLY A 129 1.99 6.38 4.90
N PHE A 130 1.39 5.20 4.70
CA PHE A 130 0.80 4.43 5.79
C PHE A 130 1.83 3.96 6.82
N CYS A 131 2.95 3.40 6.37
CA CYS A 131 4.03 2.97 7.27
C CYS A 131 4.58 4.13 8.09
N GLN A 132 4.83 5.29 7.46
CA GLN A 132 5.32 6.48 8.14
C GLN A 132 4.33 6.98 9.21
N ARG A 133 3.04 7.05 8.86
CA ARG A 133 1.98 7.43 9.80
C ARG A 133 1.93 6.48 11.00
N THR A 134 1.94 5.17 10.74
CA THR A 134 1.93 4.13 11.79
C THR A 134 3.12 4.26 12.74
N LEU A 135 4.33 4.47 12.19
CA LEU A 135 5.55 4.64 12.99
C LEU A 135 5.49 5.89 13.87
N HIS A 136 4.90 6.97 13.36
CA HIS A 136 4.73 8.23 14.08
C HIS A 136 3.66 8.13 15.17
N GLU A 137 2.50 7.52 14.88
CA GLU A 137 1.45 7.29 15.88
C GLU A 137 1.92 6.35 17.01
N SER A 138 2.82 5.42 16.70
CA SER A 138 3.42 4.49 17.66
C SER A 138 4.84 4.90 18.07
N ALA A 139 5.21 6.19 17.99
CA ALA A 139 6.59 6.67 18.18
C ALA A 139 7.22 6.22 19.51
N PHE A 140 6.44 6.17 20.59
CA PHE A 140 6.89 5.69 21.90
C PHE A 140 7.24 4.19 21.89
N GLU A 141 6.48 3.38 21.17
CA GLU A 141 6.71 1.93 21.05
C GLU A 141 7.82 1.61 20.04
N SER A 142 7.93 2.41 18.97
CA SER A 142 8.91 2.23 17.90
C SER A 142 10.28 2.82 18.23
N GLY A 143 10.39 3.65 19.27
CA GLY A 143 11.61 4.41 19.59
C GLY A 143 12.00 5.40 18.49
N SER A 144 11.08 5.69 17.56
CA SER A 144 11.32 6.59 16.43
C SER A 144 11.49 8.01 16.93
N LEU A 145 12.48 8.72 16.39
CA LEU A 145 12.59 10.16 16.59
C LEU A 145 11.36 10.82 15.94
N PHE A 146 10.71 11.73 16.67
CA PHE A 146 9.54 12.48 16.17
C PHE A 146 9.85 13.22 14.85
N ASP A 147 11.12 13.56 14.60
CA ASP A 147 11.61 14.27 13.41
C ASP A 147 12.31 13.33 12.40
N THR A 148 11.64 12.27 11.96
CA THR A 148 12.20 11.37 10.93
C THR A 148 11.78 11.82 9.52
N GLU A 149 12.75 12.11 8.65
CA GLU A 149 12.51 12.44 7.25
C GLU A 149 12.65 11.21 6.35
N LEU A 150 11.69 11.00 5.44
CA LEU A 150 11.78 9.95 4.44
C LEU A 150 12.78 10.37 3.36
N ILE A 151 13.84 9.58 3.17
CA ILE A 151 14.82 9.77 2.10
C ILE A 151 14.46 8.82 0.94
N PRO A 152 13.77 9.29 -0.11
CA PRO A 152 13.30 8.43 -1.21
C PRO A 152 14.44 7.93 -2.11
N ASP A 153 15.53 8.71 -2.20
CA ASP A 153 16.73 8.32 -2.94
C ASP A 153 17.94 8.28 -2.00
N GLN A 154 18.42 7.06 -1.77
CA GLN A 154 19.56 6.79 -0.91
C GLN A 154 20.89 6.71 -1.67
N GLU A 155 20.92 6.90 -2.99
CA GLU A 155 22.13 6.72 -3.80
C GLU A 155 23.27 7.63 -3.35
N ARG A 156 22.96 8.90 -3.06
CA ARG A 156 23.95 9.85 -2.55
C ARG A 156 24.60 9.38 -1.23
N LEU A 157 23.79 8.86 -0.30
CA LEU A 157 24.28 8.34 0.98
C LEU A 157 25.14 7.09 0.77
N LYS A 158 24.71 6.16 -0.09
CA LYS A 158 25.50 4.96 -0.41
C LYS A 158 26.84 5.33 -1.05
N GLU A 159 26.87 6.31 -1.95
CA GLU A 159 28.10 6.81 -2.57
C GLU A 159 29.05 7.44 -1.55
N GLU A 160 28.50 8.19 -0.58
CA GLU A 160 29.27 8.75 0.53
C GLU A 160 29.88 7.64 1.40
N ILE A 161 29.07 6.68 1.84
CA ILE A 161 29.54 5.52 2.62
C ILE A 161 30.65 4.76 1.88
N ALA A 162 30.49 4.50 0.58
CA ALA A 162 31.48 3.78 -0.21
C ALA A 162 32.82 4.55 -0.34
N ARG A 163 32.75 5.88 -0.50
CA ARG A 163 33.95 6.73 -0.51
C ARG A 163 34.60 6.79 0.88
N ASP A 164 33.81 6.83 1.94
CA ASP A 164 34.30 6.90 3.31
C ASP A 164 35.02 5.63 3.71
N PHE A 165 34.43 4.48 3.38
CA PHE A 165 35.09 3.19 3.53
C PHE A 165 36.45 3.17 2.81
N TRP A 166 36.50 3.66 1.57
CA TRP A 166 37.77 3.76 0.84
C TRP A 166 38.79 4.65 1.57
N ARG A 167 38.38 5.85 2.00
CA ARG A 167 39.26 6.79 2.71
C ARG A 167 39.79 6.22 4.02
N LEU A 168 38.94 5.57 4.81
CA LEU A 168 39.31 5.05 6.11
C LEU A 168 40.25 3.84 6.02
N HIS A 169 40.05 2.97 5.03
CA HIS A 169 40.78 1.70 4.93
C HIS A 169 41.94 1.71 3.95
N PHE A 170 41.87 2.45 2.83
CA PHE A 170 42.90 2.39 1.78
C PHE A 170 43.92 3.53 1.87
N TYR A 171 43.57 4.71 2.41
CA TYR A 171 44.56 5.81 2.51
C TYR A 171 45.65 5.53 3.55
N ARG A 172 45.37 4.66 4.53
CA ARG A 172 46.31 4.24 5.57
C ARG A 172 46.92 2.86 5.31
N ALA A 173 46.53 2.20 4.21
CA ALA A 173 47.03 0.88 3.88
C ALA A 173 48.41 0.95 3.19
N PRO A 174 49.22 -0.13 3.26
CA PRO A 174 50.44 -0.24 2.48
C PRO A 174 50.16 -0.08 0.97
N LEU A 175 51.05 0.63 0.26
CA LEU A 175 50.87 0.95 -1.15
C LEU A 175 50.78 -0.31 -2.03
N GLU A 176 51.46 -1.38 -1.65
CA GLU A 176 51.43 -2.67 -2.34
C GLU A 176 50.03 -3.30 -2.29
N PHE A 177 49.36 -3.18 -1.15
CA PHE A 177 47.99 -3.64 -0.98
C PHE A 177 47.01 -2.79 -1.79
N VAL A 178 47.16 -1.47 -1.76
CA VAL A 178 46.31 -0.56 -2.54
C VAL A 178 46.48 -0.84 -4.04
N ALA A 179 47.71 -0.93 -4.53
CA ALA A 179 48.00 -1.24 -5.92
C ALA A 179 47.45 -2.62 -6.34
N TYR A 180 47.56 -3.64 -5.47
CA TYR A 180 46.93 -4.93 -5.70
C TYR A 180 45.41 -4.82 -5.79
N ALA A 181 44.78 -4.12 -4.85
CA ALA A 181 43.33 -3.95 -4.82
C ALA A 181 42.82 -3.20 -6.07
N GLU A 182 43.49 -2.13 -6.48
CA GLU A 182 43.19 -1.41 -7.73
C GLU A 182 43.36 -2.32 -8.95
N SER A 183 44.40 -3.17 -8.99
CA SER A 183 44.61 -4.15 -10.07
C SER A 183 43.47 -5.18 -10.16
N LYS A 184 42.78 -5.44 -9.05
CA LYS A 184 41.59 -6.30 -8.98
C LYS A 184 40.28 -5.55 -9.24
N GLY A 185 40.34 -4.27 -9.58
CA GLY A 185 39.16 -3.44 -9.85
C GLY A 185 38.44 -2.95 -8.60
N VAL A 186 39.07 -3.07 -7.41
CA VAL A 186 38.51 -2.52 -6.18
C VAL A 186 38.62 -1.00 -6.24
N SER A 187 37.50 -0.33 -5.98
CA SER A 187 37.34 1.11 -6.03
C SER A 187 36.14 1.53 -5.18
N PRO A 188 35.92 2.82 -4.89
CA PRO A 188 34.66 3.26 -4.28
C PRO A 188 33.42 2.77 -5.03
N ARG A 189 33.46 2.74 -6.37
CA ARG A 189 32.36 2.23 -7.21
C ARG A 189 32.13 0.73 -7.02
N TYR A 190 33.19 -0.05 -6.79
CA TYR A 190 33.09 -1.48 -6.48
C TYR A 190 32.26 -1.70 -5.20
N PHE A 191 32.51 -0.93 -4.14
CA PHE A 191 31.77 -1.03 -2.88
C PHE A 191 30.32 -0.56 -3.00
N LEU A 192 30.07 0.50 -3.78
CA LEU A 192 28.70 0.92 -4.09
C LEU A 192 27.89 -0.20 -4.78
N ASN A 193 28.50 -0.87 -5.77
CA ASN A 193 27.89 -2.00 -6.46
C ASN A 193 27.69 -3.21 -5.53
N LEU A 194 28.56 -3.38 -4.53
CA LEU A 194 28.44 -4.44 -3.52
C LEU A 194 27.22 -4.20 -2.61
N LEU A 195 26.99 -2.96 -2.17
CA LEU A 195 25.80 -2.57 -1.40
C LEU A 195 24.50 -2.88 -2.15
N GLY A 196 24.48 -2.64 -3.47
CA GLY A 196 23.32 -2.95 -4.31
C GLY A 196 23.01 -4.46 -4.45
N LYS A 197 23.98 -5.34 -4.18
CA LYS A 197 23.81 -6.80 -4.22
C LYS A 197 23.40 -7.41 -2.88
N GLY A 198 23.59 -6.68 -1.77
CA GLY A 198 23.40 -7.18 -0.40
C GLY A 198 22.00 -7.04 0.17
N THR A 199 21.05 -6.42 -0.54
CA THR A 199 19.70 -6.12 -0.01
C THR A 199 18.82 -7.35 0.25
N ALA A 200 19.25 -8.56 -0.13
CA ALA A 200 18.53 -9.80 0.13
C ALA A 200 18.87 -10.48 1.48
N HIS A 201 19.92 -10.04 2.19
CA HIS A 201 20.38 -10.73 3.40
C HIS A 201 20.77 -9.76 4.53
N LEU A 202 19.76 -9.24 5.23
CA LEU A 202 19.92 -8.44 6.45
C LEU A 202 20.55 -9.23 7.62
N ASP A 203 20.66 -10.56 7.54
CA ASP A 203 21.28 -11.44 8.54
C ASP A 203 22.77 -11.74 8.26
N SER A 204 23.41 -11.00 7.37
CA SER A 204 24.83 -11.22 7.07
C SER A 204 25.69 -10.77 8.24
N GLN A 205 26.24 -11.71 9.03
CA GLN A 205 27.33 -11.40 9.97
C GLN A 205 28.53 -10.89 9.18
N ILE A 206 28.86 -9.61 9.34
CA ILE A 206 30.15 -9.07 8.92
C ILE A 206 31.19 -9.62 9.91
N VAL A 207 31.85 -10.72 9.52
CA VAL A 207 32.98 -11.28 10.26
C VAL A 207 34.23 -10.46 9.89
N PRO A 208 35.03 -10.00 10.87
CA PRO A 208 36.23 -9.21 10.62
C PRO A 208 37.30 -9.95 9.82
#